data_AF-A0A7V6RM47-F1
#
_entry.id   AF-A0A7V6RM47-F1
#
_cell.length_a   1.000
_cell.length_b   1.000
_cell.length_c   1.000
_cell.angle_alpha   90.00
_cell.angle_beta   90.00
_cell.angle_gamma   90.00
#
_symmetry.space_group_name_H-M   'P 1'
#
loop_
_entity.id
_entity.type
_entity.pdbx_description
1 polymer ?
#
loop_
_entity_poly.entity_id
_entity_poly.type
_entity_poly.pdbx_seq_one_letter_code
_entity_poly.pdbx_strand_id
1 'polypeptide(L)'
;MKITLNGQEMPFVEGGYRYVFIKPYRRFVEDTLEKANGDKVHIELYDNGVEIRTLIREDEVATLINRDIAVDHVHNKIYILEADTKFIQHPDGSVEVLDDN
;
A
#
# COMPACT_ATOMS: atom_id res chain seq x y z
N MET A 1 -3.18 -11.42 14.19
CA MET A 1 -2.29 -10.96 13.11
C MET A 1 -2.42 -9.45 13.01
N LYS A 2 -1.37 -8.72 13.39
CA LYS A 2 -1.29 -7.27 13.31
C LYS A 2 -0.90 -6.87 11.89
N ILE A 3 -1.59 -5.90 11.29
CA ILE A 3 -1.29 -5.42 9.94
C ILE A 3 -0.92 -3.95 10.03
N THR A 4 0.20 -3.57 9.42
CA THR A 4 0.61 -2.17 9.33
C THR A 4 0.96 -1.78 7.90
N LEU A 5 0.66 -0.54 7.55
CA LEU A 5 0.96 0.05 6.25
C LEU A 5 1.54 1.45 6.47
N ASN A 6 2.77 1.69 6.02
CA ASN A 6 3.49 2.95 6.26
C ASN A 6 3.49 3.38 7.74
N GLY A 7 3.51 2.41 8.66
CA GLY A 7 3.49 2.65 10.11
C GLY A 7 2.09 2.84 10.72
N GLN A 8 1.03 2.94 9.92
CA GLN A 8 -0.36 2.98 10.39
C GLN A 8 -0.89 1.55 10.58
N GLU A 9 -1.62 1.30 11.67
CA GLU A 9 -2.34 0.04 11.87
C GLU A 9 -3.56 -0.06 10.95
N MET A 10 -3.71 -1.21 10.29
CA MET A 10 -4.76 -1.46 9.31
C MET A 10 -5.74 -2.50 9.84
N PRO A 11 -7.06 -2.26 9.75
CA PRO A 11 -8.03 -3.29 10.07
C PRO A 11 -7.93 -4.43 9.05
N PHE A 12 -8.16 -5.66 9.51
CA PHE A 12 -8.30 -6.79 8.61
C PHE A 12 -9.61 -6.64 7.82
N VAL A 13 -9.54 -6.80 6.50
CA VAL A 13 -10.70 -6.82 5.61
C VAL A 13 -10.62 -8.06 4.74
N GLU A 14 -11.71 -8.82 4.67
CA GLU A 14 -11.83 -9.98 3.79
C GLU A 14 -11.70 -9.55 2.32
N GLY A 15 -10.81 -10.20 1.56
CA GLY A 15 -10.45 -9.81 0.21
C GLY A 15 -9.35 -8.75 0.11
N GLY A 16 -8.96 -8.13 1.23
CA GLY A 16 -7.85 -7.18 1.32
C GLY A 16 -8.13 -5.81 0.70
N TYR A 17 -7.08 -4.98 0.68
CA TYR A 17 -7.09 -3.66 0.05
C TYR A 17 -6.51 -3.74 -1.37
N ARG A 18 -7.05 -2.94 -2.29
CA ARG A 18 -6.52 -2.78 -3.64
C ARG A 18 -5.64 -1.54 -3.75
N TYR A 19 -4.42 -1.70 -4.26
CA TYR A 19 -3.57 -0.57 -4.63
C TYR A 19 -4.11 0.16 -5.87
N VAL A 20 -4.16 1.48 -5.79
CA VAL A 20 -4.53 2.39 -6.87
C VAL A 20 -3.37 3.36 -7.10
N PHE A 21 -2.74 3.26 -8.26
CA PHE A 21 -1.59 4.10 -8.61
C PHE A 21 -2.08 5.36 -9.33
N ILE A 22 -1.78 6.53 -8.78
CA ILE A 22 -2.10 7.81 -9.42
C ILE A 22 -1.31 7.96 -10.72
N LYS A 23 0.00 7.71 -10.64
CA LYS A 23 0.85 7.60 -11.82
C LYS A 23 0.87 6.17 -12.34
N PRO A 24 0.43 5.91 -13.58
CA PRO A 24 0.38 4.56 -14.12
C PRO A 24 1.79 3.97 -14.26
N TYR A 25 1.88 2.65 -14.07
CA TYR A 25 3.05 1.84 -14.39
C TYR A 25 2.71 0.90 -15.55
N ARG A 26 3.73 0.37 -16.24
CA ARG A 26 3.54 -0.64 -17.29
C ARG A 26 4.14 -1.99 -16.93
N ARG A 27 5.21 -1.95 -16.13
CA ARG A 27 5.96 -3.12 -15.72
C ARG A 27 6.22 -3.04 -14.23
N PHE A 28 6.28 -4.22 -13.62
CA PHE A 28 6.81 -4.39 -12.29
C PHE A 28 7.58 -5.70 -12.23
N VAL A 29 8.47 -5.80 -11.26
CA VAL A 29 9.11 -7.06 -10.87
C VAL A 29 8.78 -7.33 -9.41
N GLU A 30 8.61 -8.60 -9.09
CA GLU A 30 8.38 -9.07 -7.73
C GLU A 30 9.44 -10.10 -7.34
N ASP A 31 9.81 -10.10 -6.07
CA ASP A 31 10.68 -11.11 -5.47
C ASP A 31 10.22 -11.41 -4.04
N THR A 32 10.50 -12.63 -3.57
CA THR A 32 10.21 -13.03 -2.19
C THR A 32 11.45 -13.65 -1.58
N LEU A 33 11.98 -13.00 -0.56
CA LEU A 33 13.12 -13.46 0.20
C LEU A 33 12.63 -14.19 1.46
N GLU A 34 12.93 -15.48 1.56
CA GLU A 34 12.71 -16.24 2.78
C GLU A 34 13.92 -16.13 3.70
N LYS A 35 13.69 -15.72 4.95
CA LYS A 35 14.72 -15.58 5.97
C LYS A 35 14.86 -16.90 6.72
N ALA A 36 16.04 -17.14 7.30
CA ALA A 36 16.35 -18.38 8.02
C ALA A 36 15.39 -18.64 9.22
N ASN A 37 14.76 -17.60 9.77
CA ASN A 37 13.80 -17.70 10.87
C ASN A 37 12.34 -17.93 10.41
N GLY A 38 12.10 -18.16 9.11
CA GLY A 38 10.76 -18.38 8.56
C GLY A 38 10.01 -17.10 8.14
N ASP A 39 10.49 -15.93 8.55
CA ASP A 39 9.99 -14.64 8.07
C ASP A 39 10.17 -14.52 6.55
N LYS A 40 9.25 -13.81 5.89
CA LYS A 40 9.36 -13.52 4.45
C LYS A 40 9.39 -12.02 4.21
N VAL A 41 10.17 -11.60 3.22
CA VAL A 41 10.12 -10.24 2.70
C VAL A 41 9.71 -10.32 1.23
N HIS A 42 8.52 -9.84 0.94
CA HIS A 42 8.03 -9.65 -0.42
C HIS A 42 8.39 -8.24 -0.89
N ILE A 43 8.97 -8.12 -2.07
CA ILE A 43 9.43 -6.85 -2.64
C ILE A 43 8.83 -6.72 -4.03
N GLU A 44 8.20 -5.58 -4.30
CA GLU A 44 7.66 -5.23 -5.61
C GLU A 44 8.29 -3.90 -6.06
N LEU A 45 8.86 -3.89 -7.26
CA LEU A 45 9.48 -2.71 -7.87
C LEU A 45 8.78 -2.36 -9.17
N TYR A 46 8.22 -1.15 -9.23
CA TYR A 46 7.42 -0.67 -10.36
C TYR A 46 8.21 0.33 -11.21
N ASP A 47 7.99 0.33 -12.53
CA ASP A 47 8.70 1.20 -13.46
C ASP A 47 8.35 2.71 -13.35
N ASN A 48 7.27 3.03 -12.63
CA ASN A 48 6.94 4.41 -12.24
C ASN A 48 7.71 4.89 -10.99
N GLY A 49 8.58 4.04 -10.42
CA GLY A 49 9.42 4.34 -9.27
C GLY A 49 8.78 4.03 -7.91
N VAL A 50 7.61 3.38 -7.88
CA VAL A 50 7.02 2.86 -6.65
C VAL A 50 7.75 1.58 -6.22
N GLU A 51 8.03 1.46 -4.93
CA GLU A 51 8.56 0.27 -4.28
C GLU A 51 7.64 -0.08 -3.12
N ILE A 52 7.19 -1.34 -3.09
CA ILE A 52 6.38 -1.90 -2.01
C ILE A 52 7.19 -3.03 -1.38
N ARG A 53 7.35 -2.98 -0.06
CA ARG A 53 8.03 -4.02 0.72
C ARG A 53 7.12 -4.50 1.82
N THR A 54 6.85 -5.80 1.84
CA THR A 54 6.01 -6.42 2.86
C THR A 54 6.81 -7.44 3.64
N LEU A 55 7.01 -7.17 4.93
CA LEU A 55 7.54 -8.13 5.89
C LEU A 55 6.38 -8.97 6.43
N ILE A 56 6.50 -10.28 6.33
CA ILE A 56 5.52 -11.26 6.80
C ILE A 56 6.18 -12.09 7.91
N ARG A 57 5.60 -12.02 9.10
CA ARG A 57 5.92 -12.82 10.29
C ARG A 57 4.71 -13.66 10.68
N GLU A 58 4.87 -14.51 11.69
CA GLU A 58 3.78 -15.35 12.20
C GLU A 58 2.59 -14.53 12.74
N ASP A 59 2.86 -13.41 13.41
CA ASP A 59 1.87 -12.59 14.09
C ASP A 59 1.70 -11.18 13.51
N GLU A 60 2.54 -10.79 12.55
CA GLU A 60 2.64 -9.43 12.01
C GLU A 60 2.84 -9.43 10.48
N VAL A 61 2.12 -8.55 9.80
CA VAL A 61 2.38 -8.14 8.41
C VAL A 61 2.63 -6.65 8.39
N ALA A 62 3.80 -6.23 7.91
CA ALA A 62 4.18 -4.82 7.84
C ALA A 62 4.57 -4.44 6.41
N THR A 63 3.80 -3.55 5.80
CA THR A 63 4.04 -3.04 4.46
C THR A 63 4.57 -1.62 4.51
N LEU A 64 5.63 -1.37 3.73
CA LEU A 64 6.20 -0.05 3.50
C LEU A 64 6.17 0.25 1.99
N ILE A 65 5.62 1.40 1.65
CA ILE A 65 5.56 1.95 0.30
C ILE A 65 6.40 3.23 0.29
N ASN A 66 7.28 3.39 -0.69
CA ASN A 66 8.14 4.58 -0.83
C ASN A 66 7.39 5.82 -1.37
N ARG A 67 6.11 5.97 -1.01
CA ARG A 67 5.21 7.06 -1.36
C ARG A 67 4.28 7.36 -0.20
N ASP A 68 3.74 8.56 -0.21
CA ASP A 68 2.58 8.87 0.61
C ASP A 68 1.37 8.08 0.10
N ILE A 69 0.44 7.80 1.00
CA ILE A 69 -0.75 7.02 0.71
C ILE A 69 -1.99 7.67 1.30
N ALA A 70 -3.13 7.40 0.68
CA ALA A 70 -4.44 7.65 1.26
C ALA A 70 -5.23 6.34 1.30
N VAL A 71 -5.84 6.04 2.46
CA VAL A 71 -6.58 4.79 2.67
C VAL A 71 -8.08 5.08 2.64
N ASP A 72 -8.76 4.49 1.67
CA ASP A 72 -10.20 4.44 1.59
C ASP A 72 -10.70 3.16 2.28
N HIS A 73 -11.22 3.32 3.49
CA HIS A 73 -11.74 2.22 4.30
C HIS A 73 -13.13 1.76 3.86
N VAL A 74 -13.86 2.56 3.07
CA VAL A 74 -15.21 2.24 2.59
C VAL A 74 -15.13 1.33 1.37
N HIS A 75 -14.22 1.64 0.44
CA HIS A 75 -14.04 0.93 -0.82
C HIS A 75 -12.86 -0.02 -0.84
N ASN A 76 -12.13 -0.14 0.27
CA ASN A 76 -10.93 -0.96 0.43
C ASN A 76 -9.85 -0.64 -0.61
N LYS A 77 -9.54 0.64 -0.77
CA LYS A 77 -8.50 1.11 -1.70
C LYS A 77 -7.37 1.79 -0.94
N ILE A 78 -6.15 1.60 -1.43
CA ILE A 78 -4.97 2.34 -0.98
C ILE A 78 -4.46 3.11 -2.20
N TYR A 79 -4.61 4.41 -2.17
CA TYR A 79 -4.10 5.30 -3.21
C TYR A 79 -2.62 5.56 -2.97
N ILE A 80 -1.78 5.29 -3.96
CA ILE A 80 -0.34 5.55 -3.96
C ILE A 80 -0.13 6.90 -4.63
N LEU A 81 0.18 7.91 -3.83
CA LEU A 81 0.14 9.32 -4.22
C LEU A 81 1.45 9.77 -4.87
N GLU A 82 1.34 10.73 -5.79
CA GLU A 82 2.47 11.55 -6.23
C GLU A 82 2.61 12.77 -5.31
N ALA A 83 3.77 13.44 -5.35
CA ALA A 83 4.10 14.52 -4.41
C ALA A 83 3.13 15.72 -4.43
N ASP A 84 2.45 15.94 -5.56
CA ASP A 84 1.48 16.99 -5.80
C ASP A 84 0.03 16.51 -5.79
N THR A 85 -0.22 15.22 -5.52
CA THR A 85 -1.58 14.69 -5.46
C THR A 85 -2.35 15.30 -4.31
N LYS A 86 -3.48 15.92 -4.63
CA LYS A 86 -4.42 16.44 -3.64
C LYS A 86 -5.55 15.42 -3.44
N PHE A 87 -5.99 15.28 -2.20
CA PHE A 87 -7.12 14.42 -1.87
C PHE A 87 -7.88 14.95 -0.66
N ILE A 88 -9.12 14.50 -0.52
CA ILE A 88 -9.97 14.73 0.64
C ILE A 88 -10.23 13.38 1.30
N GLN A 89 -10.00 13.30 2.61
CA GLN A 89 -10.44 12.17 3.41
C GLN A 89 -11.74 12.56 4.12
N HIS A 90 -12.82 11.85 3.80
CA HIS A 90 -14.14 12.12 4.35
C HIS A 90 -14.29 11.50 5.75
N PRO A 91 -15.18 12.02 6.61
CA PRO A 91 -15.38 11.49 7.97
C PRO A 91 -15.86 10.03 8.02
N ASP A 92 -16.44 9.52 6.94
CA ASP A 92 -16.87 8.12 6.81
C ASP A 92 -15.71 7.16 6.48
N GLY A 93 -14.51 7.68 6.24
CA GLY A 93 -13.32 6.92 5.89
C GLY A 93 -13.13 6.70 4.39
N SER A 94 -13.98 7.28 3.53
CA SER A 94 -13.77 7.29 2.08
C SER A 94 -12.74 8.33 1.66
N VAL A 95 -12.10 8.12 0.50
CA VAL A 95 -11.10 9.04 -0.06
C VAL A 95 -11.52 9.50 -1.44
N GLU A 96 -11.45 10.80 -1.66
CA GLU A 96 -11.65 11.44 -2.95
C GLU A 96 -10.33 12.07 -3.41
N VAL A 97 -9.78 11.58 -4.52
CA VAL A 97 -8.59 12.18 -5.15
C VAL A 97 -9.07 13.32 -6.04
N LEU A 98 -8.44 14.48 -5.89
CA LEU A 98 -8.76 15.67 -6.68
C LEU A 98 -7.82 15.70 -7.89
N ASP A 99 -8.36 15.42 -9.07
CA ASP A 99 -7.62 15.60 -10.32
C ASP A 99 -7.55 17.10 -10.64
N ASP A 100 -6.33 17.63 -10.77
CA ASP A 100 -6.10 18.93 -11.40
C ASP A 100 -6.28 18.75 -12.92
N ASN A 101 -7.49 18.94 -13.44
CA ASN A 101 -7.75 19.05 -14.89
C ASN A 101 -7.08 20.29 -15.49
#